data_AF-A0A9R0X5D1-F1
#
_entry.id   AF-A0A9R0X5D1-F1
#
_cell.length_a   1.000
_cell.length_b   1.000
_cell.length_c   1.000
_cell.angle_alpha   90.00
_cell.angle_beta   90.00
_cell.angle_gamma   90.00
#
_symmetry.space_group_name_H-M   'P 1'
#
loop_
_entity.id
_entity.type
_entity.pdbx_description
1 polymer ?
#
loop_
_entity_poly.entity_id
_entity_poly.type
_entity_poly.pdbx_seq_one_letter_code
_entity_poly.pdbx_strand_id
1 'polypeptide(L)'
;MRGSGEECNWSLGRWVYDNTSQPLYSGLNCSFIFDEVACEKYGRNDTRYQYWRWQPDGCDLPRFNATKLLEKLRNKRMVFVGDSINRNQWVSMVCMVEASIPEGQKMRVYNGSLISFTAFEYNATIDFYWSPLILESNSDNPIIHRVEYRIIRAEKIEKHARAWGNADVIVFNSYLWWRKQKPDMKMKVMYGSFEDGDAKLDEVEMVEGFEIALKKLTEWVGANVNNKTKIYFAGSSPTHTW
;
A
#
# COMPACT_ATOMS: atom_id res chain seq x y z
N MET A 1 -22.84 -16.28 28.55
CA MET A 1 -21.75 -16.99 27.85
C MET A 1 -22.13 -17.09 26.38
N ARG A 2 -21.45 -16.36 25.49
CA ARG A 2 -21.63 -16.48 24.03
C ARG A 2 -20.44 -17.27 23.47
N GLY A 3 -20.75 -18.22 22.60
CA GLY A 3 -19.87 -19.33 22.21
C GLY A 3 -18.59 -18.91 21.50
N SER A 4 -17.54 -19.69 21.76
CA SER A 4 -16.31 -19.75 20.99
C SER A 4 -16.63 -20.19 19.55
N GLY A 5 -16.66 -19.27 18.59
CA GLY A 5 -16.81 -19.64 17.18
C GLY A 5 -17.22 -18.56 16.20
N GLU A 6 -17.65 -17.36 16.63
CA GLU A 6 -17.82 -16.26 15.68
C GLU A 6 -16.44 -15.67 15.35
N GLU A 7 -16.03 -15.84 14.09
CA GLU A 7 -14.81 -15.24 13.54
C GLU A 7 -14.90 -13.71 13.72
N CYS A 8 -13.91 -13.11 14.40
CA CYS A 8 -13.99 -11.70 14.74
C CYS A 8 -13.92 -10.84 13.47
N ASN A 9 -14.98 -10.08 13.19
CA ASN A 9 -15.02 -9.15 12.09
C ASN A 9 -14.24 -7.87 12.44
N TRP A 10 -13.01 -7.74 11.95
CA TRP A 10 -12.15 -6.59 12.24
C TRP A 10 -12.58 -5.28 11.58
N SER A 11 -13.54 -5.33 10.65
CA SER A 11 -14.05 -4.16 9.91
C SER A 11 -15.19 -3.44 10.62
N LEU A 12 -15.83 -4.05 11.62
CA LEU A 12 -16.92 -3.46 12.40
C LEU A 12 -16.42 -3.14 13.81
N GLY A 13 -16.74 -1.94 14.30
CA GLY A 13 -16.22 -1.46 15.57
C GLY A 13 -16.30 0.05 15.71
N ARG A 14 -15.47 0.59 16.60
CA ARG A 14 -15.41 2.02 16.90
C ARG A 14 -14.01 2.50 17.23
N TRP A 15 -13.78 3.79 17.02
CA TRP A 15 -12.60 4.48 17.52
C TRP A 15 -12.72 4.68 19.04
N VAL A 16 -11.67 4.30 19.76
CA VAL A 16 -11.54 4.47 21.21
C VAL A 16 -10.28 5.28 21.50
N TYR A 17 -10.41 6.29 22.36
CA TYR A 17 -9.29 7.09 22.81
C TYR A 17 -8.44 6.30 23.82
N ASP A 18 -7.15 6.22 23.58
CA ASP A 18 -6.17 5.49 24.37
C ASP A 18 -4.84 6.24 24.39
N ASN A 19 -4.64 7.04 25.43
CA ASN A 19 -3.39 7.77 25.67
C ASN A 19 -2.33 6.93 26.40
N THR A 20 -2.56 5.63 26.62
CA THR A 20 -1.63 4.75 27.35
C THR A 20 -0.85 3.84 26.42
N SER A 21 -1.48 3.37 25.34
CA SER A 21 -0.87 2.41 24.41
C SER A 21 -0.53 3.00 23.04
N GLN A 22 -0.96 4.23 22.76
CA GLN A 22 -0.72 4.96 21.52
C GLN A 22 0.13 6.23 21.75
N PRO A 23 0.80 6.74 20.71
CA PRO A 23 0.99 6.11 19.41
C PRO A 23 1.97 4.92 19.47
N LEU A 24 1.91 4.02 18.48
CA LEU A 24 2.82 2.86 18.39
C LEU A 24 4.29 3.26 18.08
N TYR A 25 4.51 4.47 17.58
CA TYR A 25 5.82 5.05 17.32
C TYR A 25 5.73 6.58 17.39
N SER A 26 6.87 7.24 17.61
CA SER A 26 6.97 8.71 17.48
C SER A 26 7.28 9.06 16.03
N GLY A 27 6.46 9.92 15.42
CA GLY A 27 6.68 10.42 14.07
C GLY A 27 7.97 11.23 13.93
N LEU A 28 8.39 11.95 14.99
CA LEU A 28 9.65 12.70 15.02
C LEU A 28 10.89 11.80 15.06
N ASN A 29 10.77 10.61 15.66
CA ASN A 29 11.90 9.70 15.85
C ASN A 29 12.05 8.69 14.71
N CYS A 30 11.08 8.57 13.80
CA CYS A 30 11.16 7.67 12.67
C CYS A 30 11.98 8.29 11.53
N SER A 31 13.15 7.73 11.25
CA SER A 31 14.05 8.23 10.20
C SER A 31 13.57 7.94 8.77
N PHE A 32 12.50 7.14 8.65
CA PHE A 32 11.93 6.69 7.37
C PHE A 32 10.67 7.45 6.97
N ILE A 33 10.20 8.37 7.81
CA ILE A 33 9.04 9.21 7.50
C ILE A 33 9.37 10.18 6.36
N PHE A 34 8.44 10.34 5.42
CA PHE A 34 8.55 11.36 4.38
C PHE A 34 8.01 12.69 4.87
N ASP A 35 8.56 13.78 4.34
CA ASP A 35 8.18 15.13 4.73
C ASP A 35 6.69 15.40 4.52
N GLU A 36 6.08 14.85 3.46
CA GLU A 36 4.66 15.01 3.15
C GLU A 36 3.70 14.44 4.20
N VAL A 37 4.19 13.57 5.09
CA VAL A 37 3.39 12.93 6.16
C VAL A 37 3.91 13.23 7.57
N ALA A 38 4.93 14.08 7.70
CA ALA A 38 5.54 14.45 8.98
C ALA A 38 4.83 15.66 9.64
N CYS A 39 3.54 15.54 9.95
CA CYS A 39 2.71 16.67 10.41
C CYS A 39 3.30 17.47 11.58
N GLU A 40 3.86 16.79 12.58
CA GLU A 40 4.42 17.42 13.78
C GLU A 40 5.68 18.23 13.45
N LYS A 41 6.57 17.70 12.59
CA LYS A 41 7.76 18.39 12.07
C LYS A 41 7.37 19.71 11.37
N TYR A 42 6.20 19.74 10.74
CA TYR A 42 5.70 20.90 9.99
C TYR A 42 4.65 21.73 10.74
N GLY A 43 4.66 21.69 12.07
CA GLY A 43 3.98 22.68 12.92
C GLY A 43 2.55 22.33 13.35
N ARG A 44 2.11 21.09 13.14
CA ARG A 44 0.85 20.63 13.74
C ARG A 44 1.03 20.41 15.25
N ASN A 45 0.41 21.27 16.06
CA ASN A 45 0.53 21.23 17.52
C ASN A 45 -0.49 20.33 18.22
N ASP A 46 -1.65 20.06 17.61
CA ASP A 46 -2.63 19.16 18.21
C ASP A 46 -2.21 17.69 18.02
N THR A 47 -1.89 16.98 19.10
CA THR A 47 -1.45 15.57 19.04
C THR A 47 -2.57 14.58 19.33
N ARG A 48 -3.77 15.05 19.70
CA ARG A 48 -4.89 14.19 20.13
C ARG A 48 -5.31 13.14 19.09
N TYR A 49 -5.07 13.41 17.81
CA TYR A 49 -5.36 12.48 16.72
C TYR A 49 -4.50 11.20 16.78
N GLN A 50 -3.34 11.23 17.43
CA GLN A 50 -2.42 10.10 17.54
C GLN A 50 -2.86 9.06 18.57
N TYR A 51 -3.73 9.43 19.51
CA TYR A 51 -4.15 8.58 20.63
C TYR A 51 -5.46 7.81 20.38
N TRP A 52 -5.83 7.60 19.12
CA TRP A 52 -7.01 6.82 18.78
C TRP A 52 -6.61 5.43 18.31
N ARG A 53 -7.32 4.41 18.82
CA ARG A 53 -7.19 3.03 18.35
C ARG A 53 -8.55 2.49 17.89
N TRP A 54 -8.52 1.61 16.90
CA TRP A 54 -9.71 0.88 16.46
C TRP A 54 -10.01 -0.27 17.43
N GLN A 55 -11.26 -0.40 17.86
CA GLN A 55 -11.76 -1.51 18.68
C GLN A 55 -12.83 -2.27 17.89
N PRO A 56 -12.56 -3.49 17.41
CA PRO A 56 -13.57 -4.33 16.80
C PRO A 56 -14.70 -4.68 17.77
N ASP A 57 -15.89 -4.90 17.23
CA ASP A 57 -17.01 -5.43 18.00
C ASP A 57 -16.79 -6.92 18.27
N GLY A 58 -16.88 -7.33 19.53
CA GLY A 58 -16.83 -8.74 19.93
C GLY A 58 -15.43 -9.36 20.09
N CYS A 59 -14.34 -8.62 19.81
CA CYS A 59 -12.98 -9.06 20.17
C CYS A 59 -12.00 -7.91 20.39
N ASP A 60 -10.83 -8.23 20.94
CA ASP A 60 -9.72 -7.30 21.08
C ASP A 60 -8.66 -7.53 20.00
N LEU A 61 -8.15 -6.44 19.42
CA LEU A 61 -6.96 -6.51 18.57
C LEU A 61 -5.74 -6.79 19.45
N PRO A 62 -4.89 -7.77 19.10
CA PRO A 62 -3.66 -8.00 19.84
C PRO A 62 -2.76 -6.77 19.74
N ARG A 63 -2.15 -6.40 20.88
CA ARG A 63 -1.18 -5.30 20.91
C ARG A 63 -0.06 -5.58 19.91
N PHE A 64 0.30 -4.57 19.13
CA PHE A 64 1.39 -4.67 18.18
C PHE A 64 2.71 -5.01 18.89
N ASN A 65 3.47 -5.93 18.30
CA ASN A 65 4.79 -6.34 18.77
C ASN A 65 5.70 -6.47 17.54
N ALA A 66 6.66 -5.57 17.41
CA ALA A 66 7.57 -5.49 16.27
C ALA A 66 8.38 -6.78 16.10
N THR A 67 8.98 -7.29 17.18
CA THR A 67 9.75 -8.54 17.18
C THR A 67 8.91 -9.70 16.66
N LYS A 68 7.66 -9.84 17.13
CA LYS A 68 6.76 -10.91 16.68
C LYS A 68 6.44 -10.81 15.19
N LEU A 69 6.28 -9.60 14.65
CA LEU A 69 6.10 -9.39 13.21
C LEU A 69 7.39 -9.72 12.44
N LEU A 70 8.53 -9.21 12.88
CA LEU A 70 9.83 -9.42 12.23
C LEU A 70 10.23 -10.91 12.24
N GLU A 71 9.96 -11.64 13.32
CA GLU A 71 10.14 -13.10 13.35
C GLU A 71 9.25 -13.82 12.35
N LYS A 72 7.99 -13.39 12.20
CA LYS A 72 7.10 -13.94 11.15
C LYS A 72 7.61 -13.65 9.73
N LEU A 73 8.32 -12.54 9.56
CA LEU A 73 8.94 -12.09 8.32
C LEU A 73 10.40 -12.56 8.17
N ARG A 74 10.92 -13.37 9.09
CA ARG A 74 12.30 -13.85 9.01
C ARG A 74 12.51 -14.63 7.72
N ASN A 75 13.56 -14.27 6.97
CA ASN A 75 13.86 -14.79 5.63
C ASN A 75 12.73 -14.59 4.60
N LYS A 76 11.90 -13.57 4.78
CA LYS A 76 10.76 -13.28 3.90
C LYS A 76 10.76 -11.85 3.40
N ARG A 77 10.04 -11.67 2.30
CA ARG A 77 9.79 -10.40 1.64
C ARG A 77 8.32 -10.02 1.73
N MET A 78 8.04 -8.87 2.32
CA MET A 78 6.75 -8.20 2.27
C MET A 78 6.83 -7.03 1.30
N VAL A 79 5.82 -6.82 0.45
CA VAL A 79 5.78 -5.68 -0.47
C VAL A 79 4.40 -5.04 -0.50
N PHE A 80 4.38 -3.72 -0.35
CA PHE A 80 3.24 -2.85 -0.59
C PHE A 80 3.29 -2.40 -2.05
N VAL A 81 2.19 -2.53 -2.77
CA VAL A 81 2.11 -2.21 -4.21
C VAL A 81 0.92 -1.30 -4.45
N GLY A 82 1.18 -0.07 -4.88
CA GLY A 82 0.07 0.85 -5.12
C GLY A 82 0.44 2.31 -5.30
N ASP A 83 -0.52 3.15 -4.93
CA ASP A 83 -0.44 4.60 -4.98
C ASP A 83 0.19 5.22 -3.71
N SER A 84 0.15 6.56 -3.60
CA SER A 84 0.72 7.29 -2.47
C SER A 84 0.10 6.95 -1.12
N ILE A 85 -1.16 6.49 -1.08
CA ILE A 85 -1.82 6.09 0.17
C ILE A 85 -1.24 4.77 0.66
N ASN A 86 -0.93 3.86 -0.26
CA ASN A 86 -0.25 2.61 0.10
C ASN A 86 1.20 2.85 0.54
N ARG A 87 1.87 3.84 -0.07
CA ARG A 87 3.17 4.33 0.43
C ARG A 87 3.06 4.83 1.88
N ASN A 88 1.99 5.53 2.24
CA ASN A 88 1.78 5.98 3.61
C ASN A 88 1.59 4.80 4.58
N GLN A 89 0.88 3.75 4.16
CA GLN A 89 0.74 2.53 4.95
C GLN A 89 2.09 1.80 5.13
N TRP A 90 2.90 1.75 4.07
CA TRP A 90 4.26 1.22 4.13
C TRP A 90 5.15 2.01 5.10
N VAL A 91 5.13 3.35 5.04
CA VAL A 91 5.88 4.21 5.99
C VAL A 91 5.45 3.90 7.43
N SER A 92 4.15 3.79 7.69
CA SER A 92 3.65 3.44 9.02
C SER A 92 4.17 2.08 9.49
N MET A 93 4.13 1.07 8.63
CA MET A 93 4.68 -0.26 8.92
C MET A 93 6.17 -0.21 9.24
N VAL A 94 6.95 0.49 8.42
CA VAL A 94 8.40 0.64 8.63
C VAL A 94 8.67 1.36 9.95
N CYS A 95 8.03 2.50 10.24
CA CYS A 95 8.23 3.22 11.50
C CYS A 95 7.87 2.37 12.74
N MET A 96 6.82 1.55 12.65
CA MET A 96 6.44 0.63 13.74
C MET A 96 7.51 -0.43 14.04
N VAL A 97 8.19 -0.97 13.01
CA VAL A 97 9.24 -1.99 13.23
C VAL A 97 10.61 -1.37 13.50
N GLU A 98 10.92 -0.26 12.85
CA GLU A 98 12.20 0.45 12.91
C GLU A 98 12.55 0.92 14.33
N ALA A 99 11.53 1.31 15.10
CA ALA A 99 11.67 1.72 16.49
C ALA A 99 12.21 0.60 17.41
N SER A 100 12.13 -0.67 16.98
CA SER A 100 12.63 -1.82 17.73
C SER A 100 13.94 -2.40 17.18
N ILE A 101 14.54 -1.78 16.14
CA ILE A 101 15.76 -2.26 15.48
C ILE A 101 16.90 -1.29 15.76
N PRO A 102 18.06 -1.76 16.27
CA PRO A 102 19.23 -0.93 16.51
C PRO A 102 19.71 -0.18 15.26
N GLU A 103 20.35 0.97 15.47
CA GLU A 103 21.06 1.65 14.39
C GLU A 103 22.13 0.74 13.76
N GLY A 104 22.32 0.86 12.45
CA GLY A 104 23.21 -0.04 11.69
C GLY A 104 22.63 -1.44 11.40
N GLN A 105 21.53 -1.85 12.05
CA GLN A 105 20.83 -3.12 11.77
C GLN A 105 19.65 -2.98 10.80
N LYS A 106 19.52 -1.81 10.17
CA LYS A 106 18.43 -1.44 9.26
C LYS A 106 18.93 -0.55 8.13
N MET A 107 18.28 -0.63 6.96
CA MET A 107 18.65 0.17 5.79
C MET A 107 17.43 0.49 4.91
N ARG A 108 17.44 1.68 4.28
CA ARG A 108 16.56 2.04 3.15
C ARG A 108 17.36 2.07 1.85
N VAL A 109 16.83 1.46 0.79
CA VAL A 109 17.39 1.57 -0.57
C VAL A 109 16.31 2.01 -1.54
N TYR A 110 16.66 2.93 -2.45
CA TYR A 110 15.82 3.36 -3.55
C TYR A 110 16.33 2.76 -4.85
N ASN A 111 15.45 2.12 -5.61
CA ASN A 111 15.75 1.57 -6.93
C ASN A 111 14.56 1.82 -7.87
N GLY A 112 14.60 2.96 -8.56
CA GLY A 112 13.52 3.39 -9.45
C GLY A 112 12.18 3.47 -8.71
N SER A 113 11.21 2.64 -9.12
CA SER A 113 9.87 2.56 -8.52
C SER A 113 9.82 1.72 -7.23
N LEU A 114 10.91 1.05 -6.84
CA LEU A 114 11.01 0.22 -5.65
C LEU A 114 11.75 0.95 -4.52
N ILE A 115 11.18 0.92 -3.32
CA ILE A 115 11.81 1.37 -2.08
C ILE A 115 11.87 0.17 -1.14
N SER A 116 13.06 -0.22 -0.71
CA SER A 116 13.25 -1.38 0.16
C SER A 116 13.70 -0.97 1.55
N PHE A 117 13.02 -1.48 2.57
CA PHE A 117 13.48 -1.48 3.95
C PHE A 117 13.99 -2.87 4.31
N THR A 118 15.22 -2.96 4.81
CA THR A 118 15.83 -4.23 5.23
C THR A 118 16.10 -4.23 6.73
N ALA A 119 15.69 -5.29 7.43
CA ALA A 119 16.06 -5.58 8.82
C ALA A 119 17.06 -6.73 8.83
N PHE A 120 18.34 -6.43 9.09
CA PHE A 120 19.45 -7.36 8.81
C PHE A 120 19.41 -8.62 9.69
N GLU A 121 19.19 -8.46 11.01
CA GLU A 121 19.10 -9.59 11.95
C GLU A 121 18.03 -10.63 11.56
N TYR A 122 16.95 -10.17 10.93
CA TYR A 122 15.83 -11.01 10.52
C TYR A 122 15.97 -11.52 9.09
N ASN A 123 16.94 -11.01 8.33
CA ASN A 123 17.01 -11.22 6.88
C ASN A 123 15.64 -10.98 6.22
N ALA A 124 14.97 -9.89 6.60
CA ALA A 124 13.60 -9.58 6.23
C ALA A 124 13.55 -8.25 5.47
N THR A 125 12.68 -8.17 4.46
CA THR A 125 12.42 -6.92 3.75
C THR A 125 10.94 -6.50 3.79
N ILE A 126 10.72 -5.19 3.89
CA ILE A 126 9.40 -4.55 3.81
C ILE A 126 9.50 -3.47 2.73
N ASP A 127 9.02 -3.80 1.54
CA ASP A 127 9.19 -2.99 0.35
C ASP A 127 7.94 -2.18 0.03
N PHE A 128 8.12 -1.09 -0.71
CA PHE A 128 7.07 -0.37 -1.42
C PHE A 128 7.40 -0.31 -2.91
N TYR A 129 6.44 -0.64 -3.76
CA TYR A 129 6.55 -0.52 -5.20
C TYR A 129 5.47 0.41 -5.76
N TRP A 130 5.90 1.44 -6.47
CA TRP A 130 5.02 2.40 -7.12
C TRP A 130 4.34 1.79 -8.35
N SER A 131 3.05 1.50 -8.21
CA SER A 131 2.17 1.05 -9.30
C SER A 131 0.75 1.56 -9.02
N PRO A 132 0.54 2.88 -9.19
CA PRO A 132 -0.65 3.56 -8.70
C PRO A 132 -1.94 3.16 -9.42
N LEU A 133 -1.84 2.66 -10.65
CA LEU A 133 -2.95 2.13 -11.45
C LEU A 133 -2.85 0.61 -11.69
N ILE A 134 -1.96 -0.08 -10.95
CA ILE A 134 -1.68 -1.54 -11.01
C ILE A 134 -1.05 -2.02 -12.34
N LEU A 135 -1.65 -1.63 -13.47
CA LEU A 135 -1.16 -1.90 -14.82
C LEU A 135 -0.11 -0.87 -15.24
N GLU A 136 0.66 -1.23 -16.28
CA GLU A 136 1.58 -0.29 -16.92
C GLU A 136 0.84 0.97 -17.36
N SER A 137 1.39 2.12 -17.01
CA SER A 137 0.73 3.40 -17.23
C SER A 137 1.71 4.54 -17.56
N ASN A 138 1.16 5.64 -18.07
CA ASN A 138 1.92 6.88 -18.25
C ASN A 138 2.25 7.60 -16.92
N SER A 139 1.96 6.96 -15.78
CA SER A 139 2.11 7.54 -14.45
C SER A 139 2.98 6.68 -13.51
N ASP A 140 3.76 5.75 -14.07
CA ASP A 140 4.59 4.78 -13.35
C ASP A 140 5.91 5.35 -12.82
N ASN A 141 6.23 6.61 -13.12
CA ASN A 141 7.41 7.28 -12.58
C ASN A 141 7.05 7.91 -11.21
N PRO A 142 7.63 7.45 -10.09
CA PRO A 142 7.25 7.93 -8.76
C PRO A 142 7.50 9.43 -8.51
N ILE A 143 8.32 10.08 -9.36
CA ILE A 143 8.65 11.50 -9.29
C ILE A 143 7.83 12.30 -10.31
N ILE A 144 7.79 11.84 -11.56
CA ILE A 144 7.15 12.53 -12.70
C ILE A 144 5.90 11.77 -13.14
N HIS A 145 4.81 11.87 -12.37
CA HIS A 145 3.54 11.15 -12.62
C HIS A 145 2.30 12.04 -12.65
N ARG A 146 2.48 13.36 -12.55
CA ARG A 146 1.38 14.32 -12.71
C ARG A 146 1.20 14.60 -14.19
N VAL A 147 0.11 14.08 -14.74
CA VAL A 147 -0.23 14.14 -16.16
C VAL A 147 -1.66 14.66 -16.32
N GLU A 148 -1.94 15.28 -17.46
CA GLU A 148 -3.27 15.84 -17.75
C GLU A 148 -4.33 14.74 -17.88
N TYR A 149 -3.99 13.64 -18.54
CA TYR A 149 -4.83 12.47 -18.71
C TYR A 149 -4.05 11.19 -18.37
N ARG A 150 -4.74 10.20 -17.83
CA ARG A 150 -4.14 8.92 -17.44
C ARG A 150 -4.41 7.88 -18.52
N ILE A 151 -3.38 7.10 -18.84
CA ILE A 151 -3.47 5.97 -19.77
C ILE A 151 -3.00 4.72 -19.05
N ILE A 152 -3.84 3.67 -19.05
CA ILE A 152 -3.45 2.31 -18.66
C ILE A 152 -3.30 1.44 -19.91
N ARG A 153 -2.40 0.46 -19.86
CA ARG A 153 -2.24 -0.58 -20.90
C ARG A 153 -2.96 -1.84 -20.43
N ALA A 154 -4.14 -2.13 -21.00
CA ALA A 154 -5.11 -3.09 -20.46
C ALA A 154 -4.52 -4.49 -20.16
N GLU A 155 -3.60 -4.95 -21.00
CA GLU A 155 -3.06 -6.30 -20.92
C GLU A 155 -1.64 -6.38 -20.35
N LYS A 156 -1.06 -5.24 -19.93
CA LYS A 156 0.35 -5.16 -19.53
C LYS A 156 0.49 -4.96 -18.03
N ILE A 157 0.93 -6.00 -17.34
CA ILE A 157 1.22 -6.01 -15.90
C ILE A 157 2.61 -6.59 -15.59
N GLU A 158 3.19 -7.30 -16.55
CA GLU A 158 4.36 -8.16 -16.40
C GLU A 158 5.59 -7.35 -15.98
N LYS A 159 5.73 -6.11 -16.46
CA LYS A 159 6.81 -5.21 -16.03
C LYS A 159 6.77 -4.93 -14.54
N HIS A 160 5.59 -4.66 -14.01
CA HIS A 160 5.42 -4.38 -12.59
C HIS A 160 5.48 -5.65 -11.75
N ALA A 161 4.85 -6.72 -12.23
CA ALA A 161 4.83 -8.02 -11.59
C ALA A 161 6.21 -8.60 -11.28
N ARG A 162 7.23 -8.32 -12.12
CA ARG A 162 8.62 -8.71 -11.82
C ARG A 162 9.14 -8.14 -10.50
N ALA A 163 8.60 -7.01 -10.04
CA ALA A 163 9.03 -6.37 -8.81
C ALA A 163 8.42 -6.99 -7.54
N TRP A 164 7.28 -7.67 -7.62
CA TRP A 164 6.59 -8.25 -6.45
C TRP A 164 6.35 -9.77 -6.54
N GLY A 165 6.58 -10.40 -7.70
CA GLY A 165 6.15 -11.77 -7.94
C GLY A 165 6.84 -12.85 -7.10
N ASN A 166 7.98 -12.54 -6.49
CA ASN A 166 8.68 -13.44 -5.55
C ASN A 166 8.46 -13.07 -4.07
N ALA A 167 7.51 -12.19 -3.74
CA ALA A 167 7.24 -11.82 -2.36
C ALA A 167 6.40 -12.88 -1.62
N ASP A 168 6.64 -13.02 -0.32
CA ASP A 168 5.87 -13.88 0.58
C ASP A 168 4.57 -13.23 1.05
N VAL A 169 4.56 -11.89 1.12
CA VAL A 169 3.38 -11.10 1.47
C VAL A 169 3.26 -9.93 0.51
N ILE A 170 2.10 -9.79 -0.13
CA ILE A 170 1.80 -8.68 -1.04
C ILE A 170 0.58 -7.93 -0.53
N VAL A 171 0.72 -6.61 -0.35
CA VAL A 171 -0.37 -5.71 0.04
C VAL A 171 -0.63 -4.74 -1.10
N PHE A 172 -1.65 -5.03 -1.90
CA PHE A 172 -2.08 -4.15 -2.98
C PHE A 172 -2.96 -3.01 -2.46
N ASN A 173 -2.94 -1.88 -3.15
CA ASN A 173 -3.93 -0.82 -3.03
C ASN A 173 -3.92 0.02 -4.30
N SER A 174 -5.10 0.41 -4.76
CA SER A 174 -5.22 1.35 -5.86
C SER A 174 -6.61 1.96 -5.82
N TYR A 175 -6.71 3.26 -5.57
CA TYR A 175 -8.02 3.92 -5.50
C TYR A 175 -7.96 5.40 -5.84
N LEU A 176 -6.98 6.13 -5.27
CA LEU A 176 -7.00 7.59 -5.25
C LEU A 176 -7.10 8.20 -6.66
N TRP A 177 -6.48 7.55 -7.64
CA TRP A 177 -6.36 8.02 -9.01
C TRP A 177 -7.46 7.57 -9.96
N TRP A 178 -8.32 6.65 -9.50
CA TRP A 178 -9.52 6.22 -10.21
C TRP A 178 -10.71 7.13 -9.92
N ARG A 179 -10.57 8.07 -8.98
CA ARG A 179 -11.60 9.06 -8.71
C ARG A 179 -11.62 10.12 -9.80
N LYS A 180 -12.82 10.50 -10.23
CA LYS A 180 -13.01 11.67 -11.11
C LYS A 180 -12.54 12.92 -10.37
N GLN A 181 -11.48 13.54 -10.90
CA GLN A 181 -10.99 14.84 -10.42
C GLN A 181 -11.67 16.02 -11.13
N LYS A 182 -12.27 15.74 -12.30
CA LYS A 182 -13.09 16.66 -13.09
C LYS A 182 -14.33 15.92 -13.63
N PRO A 183 -15.46 16.59 -13.88
CA PRO A 183 -16.69 15.94 -14.33
C PRO A 183 -16.54 15.12 -15.62
N ASP A 184 -15.75 15.63 -16.55
CA ASP A 184 -15.46 15.09 -17.88
C ASP A 184 -14.25 14.13 -17.90
N MET A 185 -13.60 13.90 -16.76
CA MET A 185 -12.43 13.03 -16.68
C MET A 185 -12.81 11.58 -16.99
N LYS A 186 -12.18 11.02 -18.02
CA LYS A 186 -12.26 9.61 -18.44
C LYS A 186 -10.91 8.93 -18.33
N MET A 187 -10.94 7.60 -18.22
CA MET A 187 -9.74 6.77 -18.29
C MET A 187 -9.45 6.45 -19.74
N LYS A 188 -8.20 6.65 -20.18
CA LYS A 188 -7.75 6.17 -21.48
C LYS A 188 -7.19 4.75 -21.33
N VAL A 189 -7.67 3.84 -22.15
CA VAL A 189 -7.26 2.43 -22.11
C VAL A 189 -6.64 2.06 -23.45
N MET A 190 -5.38 1.65 -23.39
CA MET A 190 -4.63 1.22 -24.55
C MET A 190 -4.66 -0.31 -24.67
N TYR A 191 -5.06 -0.79 -25.84
CA TYR A 191 -4.99 -2.18 -26.26
C TYR A 191 -3.96 -2.33 -27.38
N GLY A 192 -3.42 -3.54 -27.55
CA GLY A 192 -2.42 -3.83 -28.58
C GLY A 192 -1.06 -3.15 -28.34
N SER A 193 -0.28 -3.05 -29.41
CA SER A 193 1.05 -2.45 -29.44
C SER A 193 1.18 -1.48 -30.62
N PHE A 194 1.87 -0.36 -30.42
CA PHE A 194 2.21 0.53 -31.53
C PHE A 194 3.22 -0.13 -32.49
N GLU A 195 4.07 -1.02 -31.98
CA GLU A 195 5.07 -1.75 -32.77
C GLU A 195 4.41 -2.75 -33.71
N ASP A 196 3.31 -3.38 -33.26
CA ASP A 196 2.56 -4.38 -34.03
C ASP A 196 1.46 -3.75 -34.92
N GLY A 197 1.26 -2.42 -34.82
CA GLY A 197 0.31 -1.66 -35.63
C GLY A 197 -1.16 -1.86 -35.28
N ASP A 198 -1.48 -2.57 -34.18
CA ASP A 198 -2.83 -2.87 -33.71
C ASP A 198 -3.26 -2.02 -32.51
N ALA A 199 -2.48 -0.99 -32.16
CA ALA A 199 -2.76 -0.10 -31.05
C ALA A 199 -4.14 0.57 -31.17
N LYS A 200 -4.98 0.36 -30.16
CA LYS A 200 -6.27 1.03 -30.01
C LYS A 200 -6.30 1.80 -28.69
N LEU A 201 -6.80 3.03 -28.73
CA LEU A 201 -6.97 3.87 -27.55
C LEU A 201 -8.46 4.17 -27.35
N ASP A 202 -9.04 3.59 -26.31
CA ASP A 202 -10.43 3.82 -25.93
C ASP A 202 -10.52 4.79 -24.75
N GLU A 203 -11.64 5.49 -24.64
CA GLU A 203 -11.99 6.31 -23.48
C GLU A 203 -13.19 5.72 -22.77
N VAL A 204 -13.00 5.36 -21.50
CA VAL A 204 -13.99 4.67 -20.66
C VAL A 204 -14.25 5.45 -19.39
N GLU A 205 -15.33 5.12 -18.69
CA GLU A 205 -15.56 5.70 -17.36
C GLU A 205 -14.47 5.26 -16.39
N MET A 206 -14.11 6.11 -15.42
CA MET A 206 -13.00 5.81 -14.51
C MET A 206 -13.18 4.49 -13.74
N VAL A 207 -14.43 4.14 -13.41
CA VAL A 207 -14.79 2.87 -12.75
C VAL A 207 -14.58 1.68 -13.68
N GLU A 208 -14.97 1.79 -14.95
CA GLU A 208 -14.74 0.74 -15.96
C GLU A 208 -13.23 0.50 -16.15
N GLY A 209 -12.43 1.56 -16.17
CA GLY A 209 -10.97 1.46 -16.20
C GLY A 209 -10.40 0.72 -14.97
N PHE A 210 -10.97 0.97 -13.79
CA PHE A 210 -10.57 0.29 -12.55
C PHE A 210 -10.93 -1.20 -12.58
N GLU A 211 -12.10 -1.56 -13.10
CA GLU A 211 -12.52 -2.94 -13.29
C GLU A 211 -11.58 -3.70 -14.24
N ILE A 212 -11.16 -3.07 -15.36
CA ILE A 212 -10.18 -3.64 -16.29
C ILE A 212 -8.86 -3.94 -15.56
N ALA A 213 -8.36 -2.99 -14.78
CA ALA A 213 -7.11 -3.15 -14.04
C ALA A 213 -7.19 -4.25 -12.98
N LEU A 214 -8.28 -4.29 -12.20
CA LEU A 214 -8.49 -5.33 -11.20
C LEU A 214 -8.65 -6.71 -11.83
N LYS A 215 -9.39 -6.83 -12.93
CA LYS A 215 -9.55 -8.10 -13.65
C LYS A 215 -8.18 -8.65 -14.05
N LYS A 216 -7.36 -7.85 -14.74
CA LYS A 216 -6.02 -8.27 -15.17
C LYS A 216 -5.10 -8.59 -13.98
N LEU A 217 -5.19 -7.85 -12.87
CA LEU A 217 -4.47 -8.19 -11.63
C LEU A 217 -4.88 -9.56 -11.10
N THR A 218 -6.18 -9.83 -11.00
CA THR A 218 -6.69 -11.10 -10.46
C THR A 218 -6.33 -12.29 -11.36
N GLU A 219 -6.35 -12.11 -12.67
CA GLU A 219 -5.86 -13.10 -13.65
C GLU A 219 -4.37 -13.38 -13.43
N TRP A 220 -3.55 -12.34 -13.31
CA TRP A 220 -2.12 -12.49 -13.05
C TRP A 220 -1.85 -13.21 -11.72
N VAL A 221 -2.56 -12.82 -10.65
CA VAL A 221 -2.46 -13.45 -9.33
C VAL A 221 -2.81 -14.93 -9.42
N GLY A 222 -3.94 -15.28 -10.04
CA GLY A 222 -4.39 -16.66 -10.19
C GLY A 222 -3.42 -17.54 -10.99
N ALA A 223 -2.72 -16.96 -11.96
CA ALA A 223 -1.77 -17.68 -12.80
C ALA A 223 -0.35 -17.79 -12.19
N ASN A 224 0.08 -16.83 -11.36
CA ASN A 224 1.49 -16.68 -10.98
C ASN A 224 1.76 -16.83 -9.49
N VAL A 225 0.76 -16.69 -8.62
CA VAL A 225 0.96 -16.72 -7.17
C VAL A 225 0.61 -18.08 -6.61
N ASN A 226 1.55 -18.67 -5.87
CA ASN A 226 1.34 -19.96 -5.20
C ASN A 226 0.57 -19.80 -3.87
N ASN A 227 0.13 -20.93 -3.30
CA ASN A 227 -0.65 -20.96 -2.06
C ASN A 227 0.11 -20.52 -0.78
N LYS A 228 1.44 -20.33 -0.84
CA LYS A 228 2.25 -19.91 0.31
C LYS A 228 2.28 -18.39 0.45
N THR A 229 2.18 -17.64 -0.64
CA THR A 229 2.13 -16.18 -0.62
C THR A 229 0.81 -15.69 -0.03
N LYS A 230 0.88 -14.69 0.86
CA LYS A 230 -0.30 -14.03 1.42
C LYS A 230 -0.58 -12.74 0.65
N ILE A 231 -1.79 -12.60 0.14
CA ILE A 231 -2.22 -11.42 -0.60
C ILE A 231 -3.27 -10.67 0.23
N TYR A 232 -3.10 -9.36 0.31
CA TYR A 232 -4.06 -8.42 0.87
C TYR A 232 -4.36 -7.34 -0.16
N PHE A 233 -5.58 -6.81 -0.14
CA PHE A 233 -5.96 -5.61 -0.89
C PHE A 233 -6.53 -4.59 0.10
N ALA A 234 -5.81 -3.49 0.32
CA ALA A 234 -6.31 -2.40 1.15
C ALA A 234 -7.37 -1.61 0.35
N GLY A 235 -8.56 -1.46 0.93
CA GLY A 235 -9.69 -0.79 0.30
C GLY A 235 -9.50 0.71 0.09
N SER A 236 -10.56 1.38 -0.36
CA SER A 236 -10.56 2.82 -0.61
C SER A 236 -10.26 3.63 0.65
N SER A 237 -9.29 4.54 0.56
CA SER A 237 -9.05 5.54 1.61
C SER A 237 -9.95 6.77 1.37
N PRO A 238 -10.74 7.21 2.38
CA PRO A 238 -11.65 8.33 2.23
C PRO A 238 -10.89 9.66 2.09
N THR A 239 -11.57 10.69 1.57
CA THR A 239 -11.07 12.07 1.56
C THR A 239 -12.10 12.97 2.20
N HIS A 240 -11.61 13.94 2.98
CA HIS A 240 -12.42 14.94 3.64
C HIS A 240 -12.04 16.31 3.05
N THR A 241 -12.82 16.78 2.09
CA THR A 241 -12.73 18.14 1.54
C THR A 241 -13.78 19.01 2.20
N TRP A 242 -13.36 20.18 2.69
CA TRP A 242 -14.21 21.19 3.29
C TRP A 242 -14.80 22.08 2.20
#